data_AF-A0A9E3Y8P4-F1
#
_entry.id   AF-A0A9E3Y8P4-F1
#
_cell.length_a   1.000
_cell.length_b   1.000
_cell.length_c   1.000
_cell.angle_alpha   90.00
_cell.angle_beta   90.00
_cell.angle_gamma   90.00
#
_symmetry.space_group_name_H-M   'P 1'
#
loop_
_entity.id
_entity.type
_entity.pdbx_description
1 polymer ?
#
loop_
_entity_poly.entity_id
_entity_poly.type
_entity_poly.pdbx_seq_one_letter_code
_entity_poly.pdbx_strand_id
1 'polypeptide(L)'
;MHNLDAIHFGINESNLSRRREFVRLTAEDAVTLKEMIPWAQDHASAIAREFYDWQFSFRPTARFFSEFAAKRGVSVGDLRRNLEKAQAEYMVEVFTGAETEWGLAYFEKRLKVGVVHDQINLPFKWYVGSYAEYRRLVREALLRDFVSAPAPAAKKGTEAPDRAAQYEMVERVMASVEKVFNLDLQAIGDAFIGATLESVGLNVGDVVASAESDRLEHLDQVKQWSQILLSQAQALASDVMDSAIL
;
A
#
# COMPACT_ATOMS: atom_id res chain seq x y z
N MET A 1 4.56 -14.68 16.81
CA MET A 1 4.32 -13.49 15.96
C MET A 1 2.92 -13.03 16.26
N HIS A 2 2.77 -11.76 16.59
CA HIS A 2 1.47 -11.15 16.76
C HIS A 2 0.71 -11.21 15.44
N ASN A 3 -0.58 -11.50 15.52
CA ASN A 3 -1.45 -11.58 14.35
C ASN A 3 -1.90 -10.15 14.01
N LEU A 4 -1.12 -9.45 13.19
CA LEU A 4 -1.39 -8.08 12.75
C LEU A 4 -2.43 -8.05 11.62
N ASP A 5 -3.65 -8.48 11.94
CA ASP A 5 -4.79 -8.53 11.04
C ASP A 5 -5.82 -7.43 11.35
N ALA A 6 -6.86 -7.33 10.52
CA ALA A 6 -7.93 -6.35 10.71
C ALA A 6 -8.59 -6.45 12.09
N ILE A 7 -8.78 -7.66 12.62
CA ILE A 7 -9.40 -7.87 13.94
C ILE A 7 -8.51 -7.30 15.05
N HIS A 8 -7.21 -7.55 14.97
CA HIS A 8 -6.21 -7.03 15.91
C HIS A 8 -6.10 -5.51 15.86
N PHE A 9 -6.33 -4.88 14.71
CA PHE A 9 -6.41 -3.41 14.62
C PHE A 9 -7.81 -2.85 14.87
N GLY A 10 -8.85 -3.69 15.00
CA GLY A 10 -10.24 -3.23 15.18
C GLY A 10 -10.85 -2.67 13.89
N ILE A 11 -10.25 -2.98 12.75
CA ILE A 11 -10.71 -2.58 11.42
C ILE A 11 -11.91 -3.44 11.04
N ASN A 12 -12.98 -2.78 10.65
CA ASN A 12 -14.25 -3.39 10.25
C ASN A 12 -14.83 -2.61 9.08
N GLU A 13 -15.93 -3.08 8.49
CA GLU A 13 -16.49 -2.44 7.30
C GLU A 13 -16.97 -1.00 7.56
N SER A 14 -17.44 -0.67 8.77
CA SER A 14 -17.88 0.68 9.12
C SER A 14 -16.72 1.68 9.09
N ASN A 15 -15.64 1.42 9.82
CA ASN A 15 -14.48 2.32 9.82
C ASN A 15 -13.70 2.30 8.49
N LEU A 16 -13.65 1.16 7.79
CA LEU A 16 -13.07 1.08 6.46
C LEU A 16 -13.86 1.90 5.43
N SER A 17 -15.19 1.95 5.54
CA SER A 17 -16.01 2.80 4.67
C SER A 17 -15.68 4.29 4.80
N ARG A 18 -15.35 4.76 6.01
CA ARG A 18 -14.89 6.14 6.24
C ARG A 18 -13.54 6.42 5.59
N ARG A 19 -12.62 5.44 5.62
CA ARG A 19 -11.33 5.57 4.92
C ARG A 19 -11.54 5.76 3.42
N ARG A 20 -12.47 4.99 2.82
CA ARG A 20 -12.86 5.17 1.40
C ARG A 20 -13.51 6.53 1.14
N GLU A 21 -14.41 6.98 2.02
CA GLU A 21 -15.00 8.33 1.94
C GLU A 21 -13.93 9.43 2.01
N PHE A 22 -12.98 9.30 2.94
CA PHE A 22 -11.88 10.26 3.13
C PHE A 22 -11.02 10.41 1.88
N VAL A 23 -10.68 9.30 1.21
CA VAL A 23 -9.94 9.33 -0.06
C VAL A 23 -10.85 9.57 -1.27
N ARG A 24 -12.15 9.78 -1.06
CA ARG A 24 -13.18 10.01 -2.10
C ARG A 24 -13.26 8.87 -3.12
N LEU A 25 -13.10 7.62 -2.67
CA LEU A 25 -13.26 6.42 -3.49
C LEU A 25 -14.75 6.05 -3.53
N THR A 26 -15.39 6.28 -4.67
CA THR A 26 -16.85 6.21 -4.84
C THR A 26 -17.27 5.02 -5.71
N ALA A 27 -18.58 4.79 -5.81
CA ALA A 27 -19.15 3.81 -6.73
C ALA A 27 -18.81 4.10 -8.21
N GLU A 28 -18.62 5.37 -8.59
CA GLU A 28 -18.20 5.73 -9.95
C GLU A 28 -16.76 5.29 -10.25
N ASP A 29 -15.87 5.36 -9.25
CA ASP A 29 -14.52 4.80 -9.36
C ASP A 29 -14.59 3.27 -9.52
N ALA A 30 -15.50 2.61 -8.79
CA ALA A 30 -15.69 1.17 -8.92
C ALA A 30 -16.18 0.77 -10.32
N VAL A 31 -17.12 1.52 -10.91
CA VAL A 31 -17.55 1.30 -12.31
C VAL A 31 -16.37 1.49 -13.27
N THR A 32 -15.65 2.62 -13.14
CA THR A 32 -14.50 2.96 -13.99
C THR A 32 -13.43 1.86 -13.95
N LEU A 33 -13.09 1.37 -12.75
CA LEU A 33 -12.02 0.37 -12.60
C LEU A 33 -12.48 -1.04 -12.98
N LYS A 34 -13.77 -1.39 -12.86
CA LYS A 34 -14.31 -2.66 -13.39
C LYS A 34 -14.18 -2.75 -14.90
N GLU A 35 -14.49 -1.68 -15.62
CA GLU A 35 -14.38 -1.63 -17.08
C GLU A 35 -12.92 -1.79 -17.55
N MET A 36 -11.96 -1.44 -16.70
CA MET A 36 -10.53 -1.51 -16.96
C MET A 36 -9.86 -2.81 -16.51
N ILE A 37 -10.59 -3.78 -15.97
CA ILE A 37 -10.04 -5.09 -15.54
C ILE A 37 -9.32 -5.81 -16.70
N PRO A 38 -9.90 -5.95 -17.91
CA PRO A 38 -9.20 -6.60 -19.02
C PRO A 38 -7.90 -5.90 -19.39
N TRP A 39 -7.92 -4.56 -19.43
CA TRP A 39 -6.73 -3.76 -19.68
C TRP A 39 -5.63 -4.01 -18.64
N ALA A 40 -6.00 -4.07 -17.35
CA ALA A 40 -5.06 -4.35 -16.28
C ALA A 40 -4.45 -5.75 -16.42
N GLN A 41 -5.24 -6.77 -16.77
CA GLN A 41 -4.78 -8.14 -17.00
C GLN A 41 -3.74 -8.22 -18.13
N ASP A 42 -3.98 -7.50 -19.24
CA ASP A 42 -3.09 -7.48 -20.40
C ASP A 42 -1.77 -6.75 -20.11
N HIS A 43 -1.78 -5.72 -19.24
CA HIS A 43 -0.63 -4.84 -19.03
C HIS A 43 0.16 -5.12 -17.74
N ALA A 44 -0.42 -5.82 -16.77
CA ALA A 44 0.17 -6.03 -15.45
C ALA A 44 1.60 -6.59 -15.49
N SER A 45 1.85 -7.59 -16.34
CA SER A 45 3.17 -8.22 -16.45
C SER A 45 4.24 -7.26 -16.99
N ALA A 46 3.89 -6.43 -17.98
CA ALA A 46 4.81 -5.47 -18.57
C ALA A 46 5.16 -4.34 -17.59
N ILE A 47 4.14 -3.79 -16.92
CA ILE A 47 4.31 -2.74 -15.92
C ILE A 47 5.12 -3.24 -14.73
N ALA A 48 4.87 -4.46 -14.24
CA ALA A 48 5.65 -5.06 -13.16
C ALA A 48 7.13 -5.22 -13.53
N ARG A 49 7.42 -5.64 -14.77
CA ARG A 49 8.79 -5.75 -15.28
C ARG A 49 9.49 -4.39 -15.31
N GLU A 50 8.83 -3.35 -15.85
CA GLU A 50 9.39 -1.99 -15.90
C GLU A 50 9.62 -1.43 -14.48
N PHE A 51 8.70 -1.69 -13.55
CA PHE A 51 8.82 -1.30 -12.15
C PHE A 51 10.06 -1.91 -11.49
N TYR A 52 10.33 -3.20 -11.73
CA TYR A 52 11.54 -3.85 -11.20
C TYR A 52 12.79 -3.53 -11.99
N ASP A 53 12.72 -3.22 -13.29
CA ASP A 53 13.86 -2.64 -14.02
C ASP A 53 14.38 -1.39 -13.29
N TRP A 54 13.48 -0.49 -12.89
CA TRP A 54 13.84 0.67 -12.09
C TRP A 54 14.39 0.28 -10.71
N GLN A 55 13.68 -0.53 -9.92
CA GLN A 55 14.12 -0.84 -8.56
C GLN A 55 15.45 -1.61 -8.50
N PHE A 56 15.77 -2.44 -9.49
CA PHE A 56 17.07 -3.12 -9.59
C PHE A 56 18.17 -2.22 -10.18
N SER A 57 17.82 -1.09 -10.79
CA SER A 57 18.79 -0.08 -11.24
C SER A 57 19.17 0.92 -10.14
N PHE A 58 18.26 1.20 -9.21
CA PHE A 58 18.51 2.11 -8.10
C PHE A 58 19.38 1.44 -7.02
N ARG A 59 20.59 1.96 -6.81
CA ARG A 59 21.64 1.32 -6.00
C ARG A 59 21.17 0.84 -4.60
N PRO A 60 20.48 1.65 -3.78
CA PRO A 60 20.02 1.21 -2.46
C PRO A 60 19.07 0.01 -2.48
N THR A 61 18.08 -0.02 -3.39
CA THR A 61 17.12 -1.13 -3.50
C THR A 61 17.75 -2.36 -4.16
N ALA A 62 18.62 -2.16 -5.17
CA ALA A 62 19.39 -3.24 -5.77
C ALA A 62 20.28 -3.98 -4.76
N ARG A 63 20.92 -3.24 -3.85
CA ARG A 63 21.69 -3.81 -2.74
C ARG A 63 20.77 -4.60 -1.80
N PHE A 64 19.64 -4.01 -1.39
CA PHE A 64 18.67 -4.70 -0.54
C PHE A 64 18.21 -6.04 -1.13
N PHE A 65 17.85 -6.09 -2.42
CA PHE A 65 17.45 -7.34 -3.07
C PHE A 65 18.59 -8.36 -3.14
N SER A 66 19.82 -7.92 -3.40
CA SER A 66 20.97 -8.81 -3.45
C SER A 66 21.26 -9.45 -2.09
N GLU A 67 21.23 -8.66 -1.02
CA GLU A 67 21.38 -9.13 0.36
C GLU A 67 20.23 -10.06 0.78
N PHE A 68 18.99 -9.69 0.42
CA PHE A 68 17.82 -10.52 0.70
C PHE A 68 17.87 -11.86 -0.03
N ALA A 69 18.25 -11.88 -1.32
CA ALA A 69 18.42 -13.10 -2.10
C ALA A 69 19.47 -14.02 -1.47
N ALA A 70 20.62 -13.47 -1.08
CA ALA A 70 21.68 -14.20 -0.40
C ALA A 70 21.19 -14.80 0.93
N LYS A 71 20.49 -14.01 1.77
CA LYS A 71 19.92 -14.48 3.04
C LYS A 71 18.90 -15.61 2.86
N ARG A 72 18.15 -15.60 1.75
CA ARG A 72 17.13 -16.61 1.42
C ARG A 72 17.71 -17.81 0.67
N GLY A 73 18.99 -17.79 0.28
CA GLY A 73 19.61 -18.85 -0.51
C GLY A 73 19.03 -19.01 -1.91
N VAL A 74 18.50 -17.93 -2.50
CA VAL A 74 17.92 -17.91 -3.87
C VAL A 74 18.75 -17.02 -4.79
N SER A 75 18.67 -17.26 -6.10
CA SER A 75 19.33 -16.34 -7.04
C SER A 75 18.57 -15.01 -7.11
N VAL A 76 19.29 -13.93 -7.43
CA VAL A 76 18.69 -12.61 -7.66
C VAL A 76 17.66 -12.67 -8.80
N GLY A 77 17.91 -13.51 -9.81
CA GLY A 77 16.97 -13.72 -10.91
C GLY A 77 15.66 -14.38 -10.47
N ASP A 78 15.71 -15.37 -9.57
CA ASP A 78 14.52 -16.04 -9.05
C ASP A 78 13.71 -15.11 -8.16
N LEU A 79 14.40 -14.35 -7.28
CA LEU A 79 13.78 -13.32 -6.47
C LEU A 79 13.04 -12.31 -7.37
N ARG A 80 13.71 -11.79 -8.40
CA ARG A 80 13.14 -10.83 -9.33
C ARG A 80 11.89 -11.36 -10.03
N ARG A 81 11.90 -12.61 -10.53
CA ARG A 81 10.71 -13.18 -11.18
C ARG A 81 9.53 -13.33 -10.23
N ASN A 82 9.78 -13.72 -8.98
CA ASN A 82 8.72 -13.83 -7.97
C ASN A 82 8.14 -12.45 -7.61
N LEU A 83 9.01 -11.45 -7.49
CA LEU A 83 8.62 -10.07 -7.23
C LEU A 83 7.78 -9.50 -8.39
N GLU A 84 8.23 -9.65 -9.64
CA GLU A 84 7.48 -9.23 -10.83
C GLU A 84 6.10 -9.90 -10.89
N LYS A 85 6.02 -11.20 -10.62
CA LYS A 85 4.74 -11.92 -10.57
C LYS A 85 3.80 -11.36 -9.50
N ALA A 86 4.28 -11.20 -8.27
CA ALA A 86 3.47 -10.67 -7.16
C ALA A 86 2.99 -9.24 -7.43
N GLN A 87 3.83 -8.40 -8.06
CA GLN A 87 3.46 -7.04 -8.43
C GLN A 87 2.42 -7.02 -9.57
N ALA A 88 2.51 -7.92 -10.55
CA ALA A 88 1.52 -8.05 -11.60
C ALA A 88 0.16 -8.51 -11.04
N GLU A 89 0.16 -9.50 -10.14
CA GLU A 89 -1.05 -9.93 -9.43
C GLU A 89 -1.67 -8.78 -8.62
N TYR A 90 -0.85 -8.01 -7.91
CA TYR A 90 -1.31 -6.81 -7.21
C TYR A 90 -1.91 -5.78 -8.18
N MET A 91 -1.30 -5.55 -9.34
CA MET A 91 -1.87 -4.63 -10.33
C MET A 91 -3.29 -5.03 -10.71
N VAL A 92 -3.51 -6.30 -11.03
CA VAL A 92 -4.86 -6.79 -11.38
C VAL A 92 -5.81 -6.60 -10.20
N GLU A 93 -5.36 -6.87 -8.98
CA GLU A 93 -6.18 -6.73 -7.77
C GLU A 93 -6.64 -5.30 -7.48
N VAL A 94 -5.85 -4.29 -7.84
CA VAL A 94 -6.25 -2.87 -7.71
C VAL A 94 -7.55 -2.62 -8.50
N PHE A 95 -7.69 -3.26 -9.67
CA PHE A 95 -8.88 -3.13 -10.51
C PHE A 95 -9.99 -4.10 -10.10
N THR A 96 -9.68 -5.39 -9.88
CA THR A 96 -10.71 -6.37 -9.50
C THR A 96 -11.26 -6.12 -8.10
N GLY A 97 -10.53 -5.44 -7.22
CA GLY A 97 -11.02 -5.00 -5.91
C GLY A 97 -12.31 -4.18 -6.01
N ALA A 98 -12.53 -3.48 -7.12
CA ALA A 98 -13.76 -2.74 -7.42
C ALA A 98 -15.02 -3.63 -7.39
N GLU A 99 -14.91 -4.94 -7.70
CA GLU A 99 -16.02 -5.90 -7.64
C GLU A 99 -16.59 -6.03 -6.23
N THR A 100 -15.76 -5.79 -5.23
CA THR A 100 -16.09 -5.86 -3.79
C THR A 100 -15.90 -4.53 -3.08
N GLU A 101 -15.82 -3.43 -3.85
CA GLU A 101 -15.62 -2.06 -3.36
C GLU A 101 -14.41 -1.92 -2.41
N TRP A 102 -13.35 -2.69 -2.67
CA TRP A 102 -12.15 -2.74 -1.82
C TRP A 102 -12.50 -2.95 -0.34
N GLY A 103 -13.47 -3.84 -0.07
CA GLY A 103 -13.96 -4.15 1.27
C GLY A 103 -12.94 -4.88 2.15
N LEU A 104 -13.40 -5.31 3.33
CA LEU A 104 -12.53 -5.82 4.39
C LEU A 104 -11.55 -6.92 3.95
N ALA A 105 -11.97 -7.87 3.09
CA ALA A 105 -11.10 -8.94 2.62
C ALA A 105 -9.96 -8.45 1.72
N TYR A 106 -10.21 -7.44 0.90
CA TYR A 106 -9.19 -6.78 0.10
C TYR A 106 -8.19 -6.05 1.01
N PHE A 107 -8.71 -5.28 1.97
CA PHE A 107 -7.89 -4.50 2.91
C PHE A 107 -7.00 -5.39 3.80
N GLU A 108 -7.57 -6.48 4.31
CA GLU A 108 -6.86 -7.53 5.07
C GLU A 108 -5.67 -8.10 4.28
N LYS A 109 -5.82 -8.28 2.96
CA LYS A 109 -4.71 -8.72 2.11
C LYS A 109 -3.61 -7.66 2.03
N ARG A 110 -3.97 -6.37 1.98
CA ARG A 110 -2.98 -5.27 1.98
C ARG A 110 -2.26 -5.15 3.32
N LEU A 111 -2.95 -5.33 4.45
CA LEU A 111 -2.33 -5.44 5.78
C LEU A 111 -1.26 -6.53 5.81
N LYS A 112 -1.60 -7.74 5.31
CA LYS A 112 -0.64 -8.87 5.22
C LYS A 112 0.57 -8.55 4.37
N VAL A 113 0.40 -7.82 3.26
CA VAL A 113 1.53 -7.36 2.45
C VAL A 113 2.42 -6.42 3.27
N GLY A 114 1.85 -5.50 4.04
CA GLY A 114 2.62 -4.60 4.91
C GLY A 114 3.42 -5.36 5.97
N VAL A 115 2.79 -6.35 6.60
CA VAL A 115 3.43 -7.25 7.58
C VAL A 115 4.61 -8.02 6.95
N VAL A 116 4.47 -8.50 5.71
CA VAL A 116 5.58 -9.14 4.99
C VAL A 116 6.72 -8.14 4.72
N HIS A 117 6.40 -6.90 4.36
CA HIS A 117 7.41 -5.87 4.08
C HIS A 117 8.18 -5.42 5.33
N ASP A 118 7.51 -5.35 6.47
CA ASP A 118 8.14 -5.16 7.78
C ASP A 118 9.09 -6.32 8.12
N GLN A 119 8.65 -7.58 7.98
CA GLN A 119 9.48 -8.76 8.28
C GLN A 119 10.76 -8.83 7.46
N ILE A 120 10.70 -8.45 6.18
CA ILE A 120 11.89 -8.39 5.33
C ILE A 120 12.74 -7.13 5.59
N ASN A 121 12.30 -6.26 6.50
CA ASN A 121 12.94 -4.99 6.87
C ASN A 121 13.19 -4.10 5.65
N LEU A 122 12.24 -4.07 4.70
CA LEU A 122 12.31 -3.08 3.63
C LEU A 122 12.06 -1.71 4.27
N PRO A 123 12.98 -0.73 4.14
CA PRO A 123 12.73 0.59 4.69
C PRO A 123 11.43 1.19 4.15
N PHE A 124 10.52 1.56 5.05
CA PHE A 124 9.16 2.02 4.72
C PHE A 124 9.13 3.11 3.63
N LYS A 125 10.08 4.06 3.67
CA LYS A 125 10.21 5.12 2.64
C LYS A 125 10.44 4.61 1.22
N TRP A 126 11.10 3.46 1.04
CA TRP A 126 11.28 2.86 -0.28
C TRP A 126 9.99 2.21 -0.78
N TYR A 127 9.20 1.62 0.13
CA TYR A 127 7.87 1.13 -0.20
C TYR A 127 6.95 2.28 -0.63
N VAL A 128 6.81 3.31 0.21
CA VAL A 128 5.97 4.49 -0.09
C VAL A 128 6.44 5.19 -1.37
N GLY A 129 7.76 5.42 -1.51
CA GLY A 129 8.32 6.08 -2.68
C GLY A 129 8.11 5.31 -3.99
N SER A 130 7.95 3.98 -3.94
CA SER A 130 7.72 3.17 -5.13
C SER A 130 6.38 3.46 -5.83
N TYR A 131 5.37 3.95 -5.10
CA TYR A 131 4.08 4.33 -5.70
C TYR A 131 4.19 5.48 -6.69
N ALA A 132 5.19 6.35 -6.56
CA ALA A 132 5.42 7.42 -7.54
C ALA A 132 5.79 6.85 -8.92
N GLU A 133 6.67 5.85 -8.93
CA GLU A 133 7.05 5.16 -10.17
C GLU A 133 5.90 4.31 -10.70
N TYR A 134 5.19 3.62 -9.80
CA TYR A 134 4.06 2.79 -10.20
C TYR A 134 2.95 3.60 -10.86
N ARG A 135 2.61 4.77 -10.28
CA ARG A 135 1.71 5.77 -10.88
C ARG A 135 2.19 6.22 -12.26
N ARG A 136 3.48 6.54 -12.41
CA ARG A 136 4.07 6.97 -13.69
C ARG A 136 3.88 5.89 -14.76
N LEU A 137 4.21 4.64 -14.44
CA LEU A 137 4.13 3.52 -15.37
C LEU A 137 2.69 3.20 -15.80
N VAL A 138 1.75 3.18 -14.85
CA VAL A 138 0.31 2.96 -15.16
C VAL A 138 -0.21 4.08 -16.07
N ARG A 139 0.10 5.34 -15.74
CA ARG A 139 -0.33 6.48 -16.56
C ARG A 139 0.26 6.44 -17.97
N GLU A 140 1.54 6.13 -18.10
CA GLU A 140 2.19 6.02 -19.41
C GLU A 140 1.60 4.89 -20.25
N ALA A 141 1.30 3.74 -19.64
CA ALA A 141 0.63 2.64 -20.34
C ALA A 141 -0.76 3.06 -20.84
N LEU A 142 -1.58 3.69 -19.99
CA LEU A 142 -2.89 4.21 -20.40
C LEU A 142 -2.77 5.23 -21.55
N LEU A 143 -1.84 6.18 -21.47
CA LEU A 143 -1.62 7.15 -22.55
C LEU A 143 -1.15 6.52 -23.84
N ARG A 144 -0.34 5.45 -23.77
CA ARG A 144 0.11 4.73 -24.96
C ARG A 144 -1.06 4.08 -25.68
N ASP A 145 -1.94 3.41 -24.95
CA ASP A 145 -3.03 2.62 -25.55
C ASP A 145 -4.22 3.46 -26.00
N PHE A 146 -4.62 4.44 -25.18
CA PHE A 146 -5.85 5.19 -25.41
C PHE A 146 -5.66 6.50 -26.17
N VAL A 147 -4.44 7.05 -26.22
CA VAL A 147 -4.18 8.37 -26.81
C VAL A 147 -3.15 8.32 -27.93
N SER A 148 -2.03 7.62 -27.69
CA SER A 148 -0.86 7.66 -28.56
C SER A 148 -0.90 6.63 -29.69
N ALA A 149 -1.75 5.61 -29.56
CA ALA A 149 -1.94 4.59 -30.60
C ALA A 149 -2.37 5.26 -31.92
N PRO A 150 -1.73 4.93 -33.06
CA PRO A 150 -2.16 5.44 -34.35
C PRO A 150 -3.61 5.02 -34.58
N ALA A 151 -4.46 6.00 -34.93
CA ALA A 151 -5.86 5.72 -35.21
C ALA A 151 -5.95 4.62 -36.29
N PRO A 152 -6.84 3.62 -36.13
CA PRO A 152 -7.14 2.70 -37.22
C PRO A 152 -7.48 3.51 -38.47
N ALA A 153 -7.10 3.02 -39.65
CA ALA A 153 -7.44 3.68 -40.91
C ALA A 153 -8.95 3.99 -40.90
N ALA A 154 -9.29 5.29 -40.86
CA ALA A 154 -10.65 5.73 -40.64
C ALA A 154 -11.55 5.09 -41.69
N LYS A 155 -12.61 4.40 -41.24
CA LYS A 155 -13.64 3.98 -42.18
C LYS A 155 -14.24 5.25 -42.78
N LYS A 156 -14.41 5.26 -44.10
CA LYS A 156 -14.93 6.43 -44.82
C LYS A 156 -16.27 6.86 -44.16
N GLY A 157 -16.30 8.04 -43.54
CA GLY A 157 -17.46 8.57 -42.82
C GLY A 157 -17.42 8.48 -41.28
N THR A 158 -16.34 7.98 -40.66
CA THR A 158 -16.15 8.09 -39.20
C THR A 158 -15.30 9.30 -38.84
N GLU A 159 -15.72 10.05 -37.82
CA GLU A 159 -14.91 11.14 -37.26
C GLU A 159 -13.60 10.60 -36.66
N ALA A 160 -12.55 11.43 -36.71
CA ALA A 160 -11.28 11.10 -36.07
C ALA A 160 -11.47 10.97 -34.55
N PRO A 161 -10.62 10.21 -33.84
CA PRO A 161 -10.72 10.09 -32.39
C PRO A 161 -10.59 11.46 -31.71
N ASP A 162 -11.52 11.77 -30.80
CA ASP A 162 -11.42 12.95 -29.94
C ASP A 162 -10.35 12.71 -28.88
N ARG A 163 -9.14 13.22 -29.15
CA ARG A 163 -8.00 13.11 -28.23
C ARG A 163 -8.28 13.76 -26.88
N ALA A 164 -9.06 14.84 -26.83
CA ALA A 164 -9.36 15.50 -25.56
C ALA A 164 -10.19 14.57 -24.66
N ALA A 165 -11.26 13.98 -25.21
CA ALA A 165 -12.08 13.00 -24.49
C ALA A 165 -11.27 11.76 -24.05
N GLN A 166 -10.32 11.29 -24.87
CA GLN A 166 -9.43 10.17 -24.50
C GLN A 166 -8.52 10.53 -23.33
N TYR A 167 -7.92 11.73 -23.34
CA TYR A 167 -7.13 12.22 -22.21
C TYR A 167 -7.98 12.33 -20.94
N GLU A 168 -9.20 12.86 -21.02
CA GLU A 168 -10.10 12.97 -19.87
C GLU A 168 -10.47 11.60 -19.29
N MET A 169 -10.65 10.58 -20.13
CA MET A 169 -10.84 9.20 -19.67
C MET A 169 -9.58 8.67 -18.95
N VAL A 170 -8.39 8.84 -19.52
CA VAL A 170 -7.14 8.41 -18.86
C VAL A 170 -6.98 9.07 -17.50
N GLU A 171 -7.23 10.37 -17.39
CA GLU A 171 -7.14 11.10 -16.12
C GLU A 171 -8.21 10.64 -15.12
N ARG A 172 -9.41 10.25 -15.58
CA ARG A 172 -10.44 9.66 -14.71
C ARG A 172 -10.00 8.31 -14.15
N VAL A 173 -9.48 7.41 -14.99
CA VAL A 173 -8.95 6.10 -14.55
C VAL A 173 -7.81 6.30 -13.57
N MET A 174 -6.86 7.19 -13.90
CA MET A 174 -5.73 7.49 -13.01
C MET A 174 -6.20 8.07 -11.67
N ALA A 175 -7.18 8.96 -11.66
CA ALA A 175 -7.74 9.48 -10.42
C ALA A 175 -8.35 8.35 -9.56
N SER A 176 -9.07 7.40 -10.15
CA SER A 176 -9.58 6.24 -9.42
C SER A 176 -8.46 5.33 -8.89
N VAL A 177 -7.45 5.03 -9.70
CA VAL A 177 -6.27 4.23 -9.29
C VAL A 177 -5.53 4.89 -8.13
N GLU A 178 -5.32 6.20 -8.17
CA GLU A 178 -4.60 6.96 -7.13
C GLU A 178 -5.31 6.92 -5.78
N LYS A 179 -6.65 6.88 -5.78
CA LYS A 179 -7.44 6.72 -4.55
C LYS A 179 -7.27 5.32 -3.95
N VAL A 180 -7.28 4.27 -4.79
CA VAL A 180 -7.01 2.89 -4.34
C VAL A 180 -5.58 2.77 -3.81
N PHE A 181 -4.60 3.36 -4.50
CA PHE A 181 -3.22 3.40 -4.03
C PHE A 181 -3.09 4.08 -2.66
N ASN A 182 -3.83 5.17 -2.42
CA ASN A 182 -3.84 5.80 -1.11
C ASN A 182 -4.44 4.89 -0.04
N LEU A 183 -5.58 4.24 -0.33
CA LEU A 183 -6.19 3.27 0.58
C LEU A 183 -5.23 2.11 0.91
N ASP A 184 -4.52 1.59 -0.08
CA ASP A 184 -3.49 0.56 0.11
C ASP A 184 -2.35 1.08 0.99
N LEU A 185 -1.87 2.30 0.76
CA LEU A 185 -0.84 2.92 1.59
C LEU A 185 -1.28 3.10 3.05
N GLN A 186 -2.56 3.33 3.32
CA GLN A 186 -3.09 3.34 4.70
C GLN A 186 -2.96 1.95 5.35
N ALA A 187 -3.37 0.88 4.66
CA ALA A 187 -3.19 -0.49 5.17
C ALA A 187 -1.72 -0.82 5.44
N ILE A 188 -0.83 -0.44 4.51
CA ILE A 188 0.61 -0.69 4.69
C ILE A 188 1.15 0.14 5.86
N GLY A 189 0.76 1.41 5.97
CA GLY A 189 1.12 2.27 7.09
C GLY A 189 0.69 1.67 8.43
N ASP A 190 -0.55 1.18 8.51
CA ASP A 190 -1.08 0.51 9.70
C ASP A 190 -0.24 -0.69 10.11
N ALA A 191 0.07 -1.56 9.15
CA ALA A 191 0.90 -2.74 9.40
C ALA A 191 2.30 -2.37 9.90
N PHE A 192 2.98 -1.40 9.28
CA PHE A 192 4.32 -0.96 9.69
C PHE A 192 4.31 -0.29 11.08
N ILE A 193 3.34 0.59 11.35
CA ILE A 193 3.21 1.26 12.65
C ILE A 193 2.89 0.24 13.74
N GLY A 194 1.90 -0.62 13.50
CA GLY A 194 1.52 -1.68 14.44
C GLY A 194 2.67 -2.62 14.74
N ALA A 195 3.34 -3.13 13.70
CA ALA A 195 4.52 -4.00 13.87
C ALA A 195 5.64 -3.32 14.64
N THR A 196 5.92 -2.04 14.36
CA THR A 196 6.94 -1.27 15.07
C THR A 196 6.60 -1.16 16.55
N LEU A 197 5.36 -0.78 16.89
CA LEU A 197 4.90 -0.64 18.27
C LEU A 197 4.98 -1.96 19.04
N GLU A 198 4.48 -3.04 18.46
CA GLU A 198 4.53 -4.35 19.11
C GLU A 198 5.96 -4.89 19.26
N SER A 199 6.85 -4.59 18.31
CA SER A 199 8.26 -4.98 18.40
C SER A 199 9.00 -4.35 19.59
N VAL A 200 8.51 -3.20 20.08
CA VAL A 200 9.04 -2.52 21.27
C VAL A 200 8.19 -2.77 22.52
N GLY A 201 7.25 -3.72 22.47
CA GLY A 201 6.43 -4.14 23.61
C GLY A 201 5.17 -3.30 23.85
N LEU A 202 4.78 -2.45 22.90
CA LEU A 202 3.55 -1.67 22.97
C LEU A 202 2.43 -2.41 22.21
N ASN A 203 1.60 -3.13 22.95
CA ASN A 203 0.49 -3.91 22.39
C ASN A 203 -0.63 -3.00 21.87
N VAL A 204 -0.79 -2.94 20.55
CA VAL A 204 -1.85 -2.14 19.92
C VAL A 204 -3.24 -2.70 20.24
N GLY A 205 -3.37 -4.01 20.50
CA GLY A 205 -4.64 -4.65 20.82
C GLY A 205 -5.33 -4.11 22.09
N ASP A 206 -4.57 -3.50 23.00
CA ASP A 206 -5.07 -2.92 24.25
C ASP A 206 -5.63 -1.50 24.06
N VAL A 207 -5.42 -0.89 22.89
CA VAL A 207 -5.97 0.43 22.56
C VAL A 207 -7.48 0.36 22.43
N VAL A 208 -8.17 1.26 23.14
CA VAL A 208 -9.63 1.34 23.12
C VAL A 208 -10.06 2.12 21.88
N ALA A 209 -10.83 1.49 21.01
CA ALA A 209 -11.44 2.11 19.83
C ALA A 209 -12.95 1.85 19.82
N SER A 210 -13.72 2.78 19.23
CA SER A 210 -15.15 2.57 18.97
C SER A 210 -15.35 1.75 17.69
N ALA A 211 -16.58 1.29 17.40
CA ALA A 211 -16.89 0.63 16.13
C ALA A 211 -16.60 1.52 14.90
N GLU A 212 -16.54 2.84 15.11
CA GLU A 212 -16.42 3.86 14.06
C GLU A 212 -14.99 4.29 13.74
N SER A 213 -14.01 3.77 14.49
CA SER A 213 -12.58 4.05 14.35
C SER A 213 -11.79 2.76 14.52
N ASP A 214 -10.55 2.71 14.10
CA ASP A 214 -9.65 1.60 14.45
C ASP A 214 -8.63 2.01 15.51
N ARG A 215 -7.90 1.02 16.05
CA ARG A 215 -6.97 1.20 17.16
C ARG A 215 -5.78 2.11 16.81
N LEU A 216 -5.38 2.18 15.54
CA LEU A 216 -4.23 3.00 15.13
C LEU A 216 -4.60 4.48 14.91
N GLU A 217 -5.88 4.82 14.93
CA GLU A 217 -6.33 6.21 15.05
C GLU A 217 -6.07 6.79 16.47
N HIS A 218 -5.95 5.93 17.48
CA HIS A 218 -5.86 6.32 18.91
C HIS A 218 -4.47 6.09 19.53
N LEU A 219 -3.41 6.37 18.76
CA LEU A 219 -2.02 6.27 19.24
C LEU A 219 -1.66 7.30 20.32
N ASP A 220 -2.53 8.27 20.59
CA ASP A 220 -2.44 9.13 21.77
C ASP A 220 -2.49 8.33 23.07
N GLN A 221 -3.27 7.24 23.14
CA GLN A 221 -3.32 6.36 24.32
C GLN A 221 -1.96 5.69 24.56
N VAL A 222 -1.34 5.16 23.51
CA VAL A 222 0.01 4.54 23.57
C VAL A 222 1.06 5.56 24.03
N LYS A 223 0.98 6.80 23.54
CA LYS A 223 1.87 7.90 23.96
C LYS A 223 1.66 8.23 25.44
N GLN A 224 0.43 8.30 25.91
CA GLN A 224 0.11 8.57 27.31
C GLN A 224 0.66 7.46 28.23
N TRP A 225 0.46 6.19 27.90
CA TRP A 225 0.99 5.07 28.67
C TRP A 225 2.52 5.10 28.72
N SER A 226 3.16 5.39 27.58
CA SER A 226 4.62 5.51 27.51
C SER A 226 5.16 6.64 28.40
N GLN A 227 4.46 7.78 28.43
CA GLN A 227 4.81 8.90 29.32
C GLN A 227 4.68 8.53 30.80
N ILE A 228 3.59 7.84 31.18
CA ILE A 228 3.37 7.36 32.54
C ILE A 228 4.50 6.41 32.96
N LEU A 229 4.82 5.40 32.13
CA LEU A 229 5.92 4.47 32.40
C LEU A 229 7.26 5.18 32.56
N LEU A 230 7.58 6.14 31.69
CA LEU A 230 8.82 6.91 31.77
C LEU A 230 8.90 7.75 33.05
N SER A 231 7.82 8.45 33.42
CA SER A 231 7.76 9.24 34.66
C SER A 231 7.92 8.38 35.91
N GLN A 232 7.31 7.19 35.94
CA GLN A 232 7.44 6.25 37.05
C GLN A 232 8.88 5.71 37.14
N ALA A 233 9.49 5.37 36.01
CA ALA A 233 10.88 4.93 35.97
C ALA A 233 11.85 6.02 36.45
N GLN A 234 11.60 7.29 36.10
CA GLN A 234 12.38 8.44 36.56
C GLN A 234 12.24 8.68 38.07
N ALA A 235 11.01 8.56 38.60
CA ALA A 235 10.76 8.67 40.03
C ALA A 235 11.50 7.57 40.81
N LEU A 236 11.39 6.31 40.38
CA LEU A 236 12.10 5.19 41.01
C LEU A 236 13.63 5.36 40.96
N ALA A 237 14.18 5.83 39.84
CA ALA A 237 15.61 6.09 39.73
C ALA A 237 16.07 7.20 40.69
N SER A 238 15.24 8.23 40.90
CA SER A 238 15.54 9.34 41.81
C SER A 238 15.50 8.88 43.27
N ASP A 239 14.46 8.13 43.67
CA ASP A 239 14.35 7.56 45.03
C ASP A 239 15.51 6.60 45.37
N VAL A 240 15.99 5.83 44.38
CA VAL A 240 17.16 4.95 44.55
C VAL A 240 18.45 5.75 44.72
N MET A 241 18.61 6.89 44.03
CA MET A 241 19.78 7.75 44.23
C MET A 241 19.75 8.46 45.59
N ASP A 242 18.59 8.93 46.04
CA ASP A 242 18.45 9.59 47.34
C ASP A 242 18.67 8.61 48.51
N SER A 243 18.28 7.34 48.36
CA SER A 243 18.51 6.31 49.37
C SER A 243 19.95 5.76 49.42
N ALA A 244 20.73 5.90 48.34
CA ALA A 244 22.13 5.45 48.27
C ALA A 244 23.16 6.46 48.82
N ILE A 245 22.74 7.67 49.19
CA ILE A 245 23.59 8.76 49.69
C ILE A 245 23.60 8.85 51.23
N LEU A 246 22.84 8.01 51.93
CA LEU A 246 22.83 7.87 53.40
C LEU A 246 23.63 6.65 53.87
#